data_AF-A0A925VU66-F1
#
_entry.id   AF-A0A925VU66-F1
#
_cell.length_a   1.000
_cell.length_b   1.000
_cell.length_c   1.000
_cell.angle_alpha   90.00
_cell.angle_beta   90.00
_cell.angle_gamma   90.00
#
_symmetry.space_group_name_H-M   'P 1'
#
loop_
_entity.id
_entity.type
_entity.pdbx_description
1 polymer ?
#
loop_
_entity_poly.entity_id
_entity_poly.type
_entity_poly.pdbx_seq_one_letter_code
_entity_poly.pdbx_strand_id
1 'polypeptide(L)'
;MAQSRRSAPFYMTATTQFGLEDVLAEELRQLGATIDKVGQRAVEFSGDMQLCYEANLWCRTAIRILRPFAGFYAPDEKTLYRETGRINWAEYIRPDQTFAITAVVNKSNLEHSLFVAQLTKDAIVDQFRNRTGTRPSVDVQHPDIRLHLHMIENEVVLSLDASGESLHRRGYRQQTNAAPLNEVLAAGLLLLAGWDGKKTLVDPMCGSGTLLTEAALIAQRIAPGLYHQGKFSFENWPDFDQVLWDSVRLDAEQVRLDEPQAQI
;
A
#
# COMPACT_ATOMS: atom_id res chain seq x y z
N MET A 1 -30.87 1.94 9.54
CA MET A 1 -29.81 2.66 10.24
C MET A 1 -28.91 1.65 10.93
N ALA A 2 -27.94 1.09 10.21
CA ALA A 2 -26.92 0.26 10.81
C ALA A 2 -25.80 1.20 11.26
N GLN A 3 -25.63 1.37 12.57
CA GLN A 3 -24.40 1.97 13.10
C GLN A 3 -23.27 1.01 12.76
N SER A 4 -22.52 1.31 11.70
CA SER A 4 -21.27 0.65 11.37
C SER A 4 -20.38 0.66 12.61
N ARG A 5 -20.00 -0.52 13.10
CA ARG A 5 -19.00 -0.65 14.16
C ARG A 5 -17.66 -0.24 13.56
N ARG A 6 -17.36 1.06 13.58
CA ARG A 6 -16.04 1.57 13.20
C ARG A 6 -14.99 0.91 14.10
N SER A 7 -13.98 0.31 13.48
CA SER A 7 -12.84 -0.23 14.22
C SER A 7 -12.12 0.90 14.95
N ALA A 8 -11.38 0.57 16.01
CA ALA A 8 -10.51 1.56 16.63
C ALA A 8 -9.48 2.09 15.61
N PRO A 9 -9.14 3.39 15.65
CA PRO A 9 -8.14 3.94 14.75
C PRO A 9 -6.76 3.34 15.04
N PHE A 10 -5.96 3.17 13.99
CA PHE A 10 -4.60 2.67 14.05
C PHE A 10 -3.67 3.46 13.11
N TYR A 11 -2.38 3.38 13.39
CA TYR A 11 -1.35 4.03 12.59
C TYR A 11 -1.09 3.28 11.28
N MET A 12 -0.89 4.04 10.22
CA MET A 12 -0.56 3.58 8.88
C MET A 12 0.54 4.45 8.27
N THR A 13 1.20 3.90 7.26
CA THR A 13 2.18 4.62 6.44
C THR A 13 1.85 4.41 4.97
N ALA A 14 1.59 5.50 4.26
CA ALA A 14 1.44 5.47 2.81
C ALA A 14 2.77 5.90 2.17
N THR A 15 3.32 5.07 1.30
CA THR A 15 4.55 5.39 0.55
C THR A 15 4.22 6.08 -0.77
N THR A 16 5.10 6.95 -1.27
CA THR A 16 4.91 7.67 -2.52
C THR A 16 6.24 7.98 -3.21
N GLN A 17 6.19 8.67 -4.36
CA GLN A 17 7.37 9.21 -5.03
C GLN A 17 7.84 10.50 -4.36
N PHE A 18 9.13 10.80 -4.51
CA PHE A 18 9.70 12.04 -3.98
C PHE A 18 9.06 13.25 -4.66
N GLY A 19 8.64 14.24 -3.86
CA GLY A 19 7.94 15.45 -4.31
C GLY A 19 6.42 15.33 -4.36
N LEU A 20 5.84 14.15 -4.07
CA LEU A 20 4.39 13.93 -4.02
C LEU A 20 3.86 13.76 -2.59
N GLU A 21 4.69 13.93 -1.57
CA GLU A 21 4.31 13.65 -0.17
C GLU A 21 3.19 14.56 0.31
N ASP A 22 3.24 15.86 0.00
CA ASP A 22 2.18 16.80 0.34
C ASP A 22 0.89 16.55 -0.46
N VAL A 23 1.02 16.09 -1.71
CA VAL A 23 -0.12 15.73 -2.56
C VAL A 23 -0.84 14.51 -1.98
N LEU A 24 -0.08 13.48 -1.59
CA LEU A 24 -0.62 12.29 -0.95
C LEU A 24 -1.25 12.63 0.41
N ALA A 25 -0.61 13.49 1.21
CA ALA A 25 -1.16 13.92 2.48
C ALA A 25 -2.52 14.61 2.31
N GLU A 26 -2.68 15.41 1.25
CA GLU A 26 -3.95 16.04 0.94
C GLU A 26 -5.02 15.05 0.45
N GLU A 27 -4.66 14.07 -0.40
CA GLU A 27 -5.57 12.98 -0.76
C GLU A 27 -6.07 12.23 0.49
N LEU A 28 -5.17 11.90 1.41
CA LEU A 28 -5.50 11.21 2.66
C LEU A 28 -6.41 12.07 3.57
N ARG A 29 -6.17 13.38 3.69
CA ARG A 29 -7.06 14.29 4.44
C ARG A 29 -8.46 14.33 3.85
N GLN A 30 -8.58 14.32 2.52
CA GLN A 30 -9.88 14.31 1.85
C GLN A 30 -10.66 13.02 2.11
N LEU A 31 -9.96 11.90 2.35
CA LEU A 31 -10.56 10.65 2.81
C LEU A 31 -10.87 10.64 4.32
N GLY A 32 -10.51 11.69 5.06
CA GLY A 32 -10.75 11.80 6.50
C GLY A 32 -9.62 11.29 7.39
N ALA A 33 -8.42 11.08 6.84
CA ALA A 33 -7.24 10.70 7.62
C ALA A 33 -6.78 11.82 8.55
N THR A 34 -6.29 11.45 9.73
CA THR A 34 -5.45 12.35 10.54
C THR A 34 -4.01 12.19 10.10
N ILE A 35 -3.39 13.24 9.55
CA ILE A 35 -1.98 13.19 9.14
C ILE A 35 -1.10 13.42 10.36
N ASP A 36 -0.31 12.40 10.71
CA ASP A 36 0.61 12.43 11.84
C ASP A 36 1.95 13.06 11.44
N LYS A 37 2.46 12.70 10.25
CA LYS A 37 3.74 13.21 9.74
C LYS A 37 3.86 13.07 8.23
N VAL A 38 4.36 14.11 7.58
CA VAL A 38 4.82 14.06 6.19
C VAL A 38 6.33 13.85 6.22
N GLY A 39 6.78 12.66 5.81
CA GLY A 39 8.18 12.27 5.73
C GLY A 39 8.73 12.34 4.30
N GLN A 40 9.94 11.84 4.09
CA GLN A 40 10.49 11.70 2.75
C GLN A 40 9.92 10.42 2.09
N ARG A 41 9.24 10.55 0.96
CA ARG A 41 8.56 9.47 0.22
C ARG A 41 7.52 8.70 1.03
N ALA A 42 7.05 9.25 2.14
CA ALA A 42 6.10 8.59 3.03
C ALA A 42 5.23 9.62 3.76
N VAL A 43 3.97 9.24 4.00
CA VAL A 43 3.03 9.98 4.85
C VAL A 43 2.54 9.02 5.93
N GLU A 44 2.77 9.37 7.19
CA GLU A 44 2.27 8.68 8.36
C GLU A 44 0.91 9.29 8.74
N PHE A 45 -0.09 8.44 8.93
CA PHE A 45 -1.46 8.86 9.19
C PHE A 45 -2.21 7.84 10.04
N SER A 46 -3.30 8.28 10.64
CA SER A 46 -4.15 7.47 11.51
C SER A 46 -5.59 7.44 10.99
N GLY A 47 -6.22 6.27 11.09
CA GLY A 47 -7.64 6.07 10.84
C GLY A 47 -8.08 4.63 11.05
N ASP A 48 -9.33 4.33 10.74
CA ASP A 48 -9.95 3.02 10.94
C ASP A 48 -9.76 2.08 9.72
N MET A 49 -10.31 0.87 9.79
CA MET A 49 -10.20 -0.11 8.72
C MET A 49 -10.90 0.36 7.44
N GLN A 50 -11.98 1.15 7.56
CA GLN A 50 -12.66 1.74 6.42
C GLN A 50 -11.69 2.67 5.66
N LEU A 51 -10.99 3.56 6.38
CA LEU A 51 -9.98 4.41 5.77
C LEU A 51 -8.84 3.60 5.13
N CYS A 52 -8.44 2.48 5.72
CA CYS A 52 -7.42 1.61 5.13
C CYS A 52 -7.85 1.07 3.75
N TYR A 53 -9.11 0.63 3.63
CA TYR A 53 -9.68 0.17 2.37
C TYR A 53 -9.82 1.32 1.37
N GLU A 54 -10.36 2.46 1.81
CA GLU A 54 -10.51 3.66 0.99
C GLU A 54 -9.18 4.17 0.47
N ALA A 55 -8.11 4.20 1.29
CA ALA A 55 -6.79 4.65 0.87
C ALA A 55 -6.20 3.78 -0.25
N ASN A 56 -6.40 2.45 -0.18
CA ASN A 56 -5.97 1.55 -1.27
C ASN A 56 -6.78 1.74 -2.55
N LEU A 57 -8.06 2.09 -2.41
CA LEU A 57 -8.98 2.26 -3.53
C LEU A 57 -8.82 3.62 -4.22
N TRP A 58 -8.67 4.69 -3.44
CA TRP A 58 -8.79 6.08 -3.89
C TRP A 58 -7.47 6.80 -4.11
N CYS A 59 -6.42 6.53 -3.34
CA CYS A 59 -5.18 7.29 -3.45
C CYS A 59 -4.51 7.08 -4.82
N ARG A 60 -4.36 8.17 -5.57
CA ARG A 60 -3.72 8.16 -6.90
C ARG A 60 -2.22 8.33 -6.79
N THR A 61 -1.74 8.95 -5.71
CA THR A 61 -0.31 9.20 -5.51
C THR A 61 0.37 8.24 -4.53
N ALA A 62 -0.38 7.32 -3.92
CA ALA A 62 0.19 6.26 -3.08
C ALA A 62 0.78 5.11 -3.93
N ILE A 63 1.90 4.55 -3.47
CA ILE A 63 2.56 3.35 -4.02
C ILE A 63 2.16 2.10 -3.22
N ARG A 64 2.09 2.22 -1.87
CA ARG A 64 1.66 1.18 -0.93
C ARG A 64 1.06 1.82 0.32
N ILE A 65 0.07 1.15 0.90
CA ILE A 65 -0.46 1.43 2.24
C ILE A 65 0.02 0.34 3.19
N LEU A 66 0.73 0.74 4.25
CA LEU A 66 1.35 -0.14 5.22
C LEU A 66 0.70 0.05 6.59
N ARG A 67 0.49 -1.04 7.33
CA ARG A 67 0.03 -1.03 8.73
C ARG A 67 1.16 -1.53 9.64
N PRO A 68 1.95 -0.62 10.25
CA PRO A 68 2.97 -0.98 11.22
C PRO A 68 2.36 -1.72 12.41
N PHE A 69 3.02 -2.79 12.88
CA PHE A 69 2.57 -3.58 14.03
C PHE A 69 3.69 -3.90 15.03
N ALA A 70 4.96 -3.79 14.62
CA ALA A 70 6.09 -3.97 15.52
C ALA A 70 7.23 -3.01 15.15
N GLY A 71 7.92 -2.50 16.18
CA GLY A 71 9.12 -1.70 16.02
C GLY A 71 10.16 -2.08 17.08
N PHE A 72 11.43 -2.16 16.70
CA PHE A 72 12.53 -2.50 17.62
C PHE A 72 13.90 -2.11 17.05
N TYR A 73 14.86 -1.92 17.94
CA TYR A 73 16.25 -1.67 17.60
C TYR A 73 17.02 -2.98 17.34
N ALA A 74 17.70 -3.09 16.20
CA ALA A 74 18.48 -4.26 15.80
C ALA A 74 19.83 -3.87 15.17
N PRO A 75 20.93 -3.79 15.94
CA PRO A 75 22.24 -3.39 15.42
C PRO A 75 23.00 -4.52 14.74
N ASP A 76 22.55 -5.77 14.91
CA ASP A 76 23.19 -6.99 14.42
C ASP A 76 22.16 -8.08 14.07
N GLU A 77 22.64 -9.10 13.36
CA GLU A 77 21.86 -10.24 12.88
C GLU A 77 21.17 -10.99 14.03
N LYS A 78 21.90 -11.22 15.13
CA LYS A 78 21.40 -11.99 16.28
C LYS A 78 20.22 -11.28 16.93
N THR A 79 20.28 -9.96 17.02
CA THR A 79 19.22 -9.13 17.58
C THR A 79 18.03 -9.07 16.64
N LEU A 80 18.23 -8.86 15.34
CA LEU A 80 17.15 -8.90 14.35
C LEU A 80 16.39 -10.23 14.41
N TYR A 81 17.11 -11.35 14.38
CA TYR A 81 16.51 -12.69 14.42
C TYR A 81 15.74 -12.91 15.74
N ARG A 82 16.33 -12.55 16.89
CA ARG A 82 15.72 -12.73 18.21
C ARG A 82 14.46 -11.88 18.40
N GLU A 83 14.51 -10.58 18.09
CA GLU A 83 13.36 -9.69 18.28
C GLU A 83 12.22 -10.04 17.30
N THR A 84 12.54 -10.38 16.05
CA THR A 84 11.56 -10.93 15.09
C THR A 84 10.91 -12.19 15.63
N GLY A 85 11.68 -13.11 16.23
CA GLY A 85 11.18 -14.35 16.81
C GLY A 85 10.34 -14.18 18.08
N ARG A 86 10.31 -12.99 18.70
CA ARG A 86 9.46 -12.70 19.87
C ARG A 86 8.03 -12.29 19.51
N ILE A 87 7.81 -11.82 18.29
CA ILE A 87 6.49 -11.40 17.80
C ILE A 87 5.58 -12.62 17.69
N ASN A 88 4.34 -12.54 18.17
CA ASN A 88 3.39 -13.64 18.04
C ASN A 88 2.85 -13.73 16.59
N TRP A 89 3.57 -14.43 15.70
CA TRP A 89 3.23 -14.46 14.27
C TRP A 89 1.88 -15.13 13.94
N ALA A 90 1.33 -15.92 14.87
CA ALA A 90 0.01 -16.52 14.74
C ALA A 90 -1.14 -15.49 14.71
N GLU A 91 -0.89 -14.24 15.15
CA GLU A 91 -1.85 -13.13 15.04
C GLU A 91 -1.93 -12.55 13.62
N TYR A 92 -0.94 -12.83 12.77
CA TYR A 92 -0.79 -12.19 11.45
C TYR A 92 -0.82 -13.19 10.29
N ILE A 93 -0.27 -14.40 10.50
CA ILE A 93 -0.11 -15.42 9.45
C ILE A 93 -0.74 -16.72 9.96
N ARG A 94 -1.66 -17.29 9.19
CA ARG A 94 -2.18 -18.63 9.46
C ARG A 94 -1.22 -19.70 8.91
N PRO A 95 -1.16 -20.91 9.51
CA PRO A 95 -0.24 -21.96 9.06
C PRO A 95 -0.42 -22.42 7.60
N ASP A 96 -1.64 -22.27 7.06
CA ASP A 96 -2.02 -22.61 5.69
C ASP A 96 -1.74 -21.48 4.69
N GLN A 97 -1.36 -20.29 5.16
CA GLN A 97 -1.05 -19.15 4.31
C GLN A 97 0.42 -19.13 3.88
N THR A 98 0.63 -18.56 2.71
CA THR A 98 1.94 -18.17 2.20
C THR A 98 2.29 -16.74 2.60
N PHE A 99 3.57 -16.43 2.76
CA PHE A 99 4.01 -15.06 2.99
C PHE A 99 5.28 -14.70 2.24
N ALA A 100 5.50 -13.40 2.05
CA ALA A 100 6.74 -12.84 1.53
C ALA A 100 7.15 -11.59 2.31
N ILE A 101 8.46 -11.31 2.33
CA ILE A 101 9.03 -10.14 3.00
C ILE A 101 9.72 -9.26 1.97
N THR A 102 9.34 -8.00 1.92
CA THR A 102 10.10 -6.95 1.24
C THR A 102 10.85 -6.14 2.30
N ALA A 103 12.16 -6.04 2.17
CA ALA A 103 12.99 -5.24 3.07
C ALA A 103 13.53 -4.00 2.36
N VAL A 104 13.50 -2.87 3.06
CA VAL A 104 14.15 -1.62 2.67
C VAL A 104 15.09 -1.24 3.81
N VAL A 105 16.37 -1.07 3.48
CA VAL A 105 17.40 -0.79 4.49
C VAL A 105 18.19 0.45 4.10
N ASN A 106 18.44 1.31 5.07
CA ASN A 106 19.18 2.55 4.88
C ASN A 106 20.00 2.88 6.14
N LYS A 107 21.21 3.43 5.96
CA LYS A 107 22.10 3.89 7.05
C LYS A 107 22.18 2.94 8.25
N SER A 108 22.21 1.63 8.02
CA SER A 108 22.18 0.61 9.08
C SER A 108 23.38 -0.31 8.94
N ASN A 109 23.78 -0.96 10.03
CA ASN A 109 24.93 -1.88 10.05
C ASN A 109 24.70 -3.09 9.12
N LEU A 110 23.45 -3.55 9.04
CA LEU A 110 23.04 -4.56 8.07
C LEU A 110 22.71 -3.85 6.75
N GLU A 111 23.58 -3.93 5.75
CA GLU A 111 23.43 -3.13 4.52
C GLU A 111 22.60 -3.82 3.43
N HIS A 112 22.48 -5.15 3.47
CA HIS A 112 21.86 -5.92 2.40
C HIS A 112 20.40 -6.27 2.71
N SER A 113 19.46 -5.62 2.00
CA SER A 113 18.02 -5.84 2.18
C SER A 113 17.59 -7.28 1.97
N LEU A 114 18.13 -7.97 0.96
CA LEU A 114 17.81 -9.38 0.71
C LEU A 114 18.22 -10.27 1.90
N PHE A 115 19.37 -9.98 2.51
CA PHE A 115 19.86 -10.71 3.67
C PHE A 115 18.99 -10.47 4.90
N VAL A 116 18.61 -9.21 5.16
CA VAL A 116 17.67 -8.84 6.23
C VAL A 116 16.32 -9.53 6.06
N ALA A 117 15.79 -9.57 4.82
CA ALA A 117 14.55 -10.27 4.51
C ALA A 117 14.66 -11.78 4.74
N GLN A 118 15.77 -12.41 4.35
CA GLN A 118 16.02 -13.84 4.58
C GLN A 118 16.08 -14.17 6.07
N LEU A 119 16.83 -13.39 6.85
CA LEU A 119 16.98 -13.61 8.29
C LEU A 119 15.63 -13.47 9.02
N THR A 120 14.83 -12.48 8.64
CA THR A 120 13.49 -12.27 9.17
C THR A 120 12.58 -13.44 8.81
N LYS A 121 12.63 -13.93 7.55
CA LYS A 121 11.86 -15.09 7.09
C LYS A 121 12.19 -16.34 7.91
N ASP A 122 13.47 -16.59 8.16
CA ASP A 122 13.92 -17.76 8.89
C ASP A 122 13.45 -17.70 10.36
N ALA A 123 13.52 -16.53 11.01
CA ALA A 123 12.98 -16.34 12.36
C ALA A 123 11.46 -16.62 12.45
N ILE A 124 10.68 -16.19 11.46
CA ILE A 124 9.23 -16.47 11.38
C ILE A 124 8.99 -17.98 11.23
N VAL A 125 9.65 -18.61 10.24
CA VAL A 125 9.50 -20.04 9.95
C VAL A 125 9.86 -20.89 11.16
N ASP A 126 10.96 -20.56 11.83
CA ASP A 126 11.41 -21.32 13.01
C ASP A 126 10.45 -21.15 14.19
N GLN A 127 9.82 -19.98 14.37
CA GLN A 127 8.77 -19.83 15.38
C GLN A 127 7.57 -20.75 15.09
N PHE A 128 7.07 -20.79 13.86
CA PHE A 128 5.96 -21.68 13.50
C PHE A 128 6.32 -23.15 13.67
N ARG A 129 7.52 -23.55 13.21
CA ARG A 129 8.03 -24.91 13.36
C ARG A 129 8.10 -25.31 14.83
N ASN A 130 8.66 -24.46 15.69
CA ASN A 130 8.82 -24.75 17.11
C ASN A 130 7.48 -24.83 17.86
N ARG A 131 6.47 -24.05 17.46
CA ARG A 131 5.17 -23.99 18.15
C ARG A 131 4.15 -25.01 17.65
N THR A 132 4.16 -25.32 16.36
CA THR A 132 3.08 -26.10 15.71
C THR A 132 3.59 -27.37 15.03
N GLY A 133 4.91 -27.53 14.85
CA GLY A 133 5.50 -28.58 14.04
C GLY A 133 5.33 -28.39 12.52
N THR A 134 4.60 -27.36 12.10
CA THR A 134 4.35 -27.05 10.68
C THR A 134 5.15 -25.84 10.23
N ARG A 135 5.45 -25.78 8.92
CA ARG A 135 6.16 -24.66 8.29
C ARG A 135 5.21 -23.95 7.34
N PRO A 136 4.92 -22.65 7.53
CA PRO A 136 4.22 -21.87 6.51
C PRO A 136 5.06 -21.82 5.24
N SER A 137 4.37 -21.91 4.10
CA SER A 137 5.00 -21.84 2.78
C SER A 137 5.39 -20.39 2.43
N VAL A 138 6.35 -20.23 1.54
CA VAL A 138 6.81 -18.91 1.09
C VAL A 138 6.57 -18.84 -0.41
N ASP A 139 5.70 -17.92 -0.82
CA ASP A 139 5.48 -17.59 -2.23
C ASP A 139 5.88 -16.14 -2.45
N VAL A 140 6.93 -15.91 -3.24
CA VAL A 140 7.46 -14.57 -3.50
C VAL A 140 6.62 -13.83 -4.55
N GLN A 141 5.94 -14.57 -5.43
CA GLN A 141 5.16 -14.02 -6.54
C GLN A 141 3.76 -13.64 -6.06
N HIS A 142 3.06 -14.59 -5.45
CA HIS A 142 1.66 -14.45 -5.02
C HIS A 142 1.44 -14.86 -3.54
N PRO A 143 2.12 -14.20 -2.58
CA PRO A 143 1.91 -14.45 -1.16
C PRO A 143 0.51 -14.05 -0.70
N ASP A 144 -0.05 -14.82 0.22
CA ASP A 144 -1.28 -14.45 0.93
C ASP A 144 -1.03 -13.25 1.85
N ILE A 145 0.11 -13.23 2.55
CA ILE A 145 0.51 -12.15 3.44
C ILE A 145 1.81 -11.50 2.96
N ARG A 146 1.78 -10.20 2.70
CA ARG A 146 2.99 -9.41 2.43
C ARG A 146 3.42 -8.64 3.67
N LEU A 147 4.68 -8.86 4.06
CA LEU A 147 5.35 -8.12 5.12
C LEU A 147 6.30 -7.10 4.51
N HIS A 148 6.31 -5.90 5.09
CA HIS A 148 7.27 -4.86 4.78
C HIS A 148 8.15 -4.60 6.00
N LEU A 149 9.45 -4.80 5.82
CA LEU A 149 10.47 -4.49 6.82
C LEU A 149 11.20 -3.22 6.38
N HIS A 150 11.09 -2.17 7.18
CA HIS A 150 11.85 -0.94 6.99
C HIS A 150 12.90 -0.82 8.08
N MET A 151 14.17 -0.68 7.70
CA MET A 151 15.29 -0.56 8.63
C MET A 151 16.08 0.72 8.35
N ILE A 152 16.08 1.67 9.28
CA ILE A 152 16.84 2.92 9.20
C ILE A 152 17.61 3.12 10.49
N GLU A 153 18.91 3.39 10.40
CA GLU A 153 19.74 3.67 11.59
C GLU A 153 19.62 2.58 12.66
N ASN A 154 19.52 1.32 12.22
CA ASN A 154 19.26 0.12 13.01
C ASN A 154 17.89 0.03 13.70
N GLU A 155 17.00 1.02 13.52
CA GLU A 155 15.59 0.92 13.92
C GLU A 155 14.80 0.16 12.86
N VAL A 156 14.12 -0.90 13.28
CA VAL A 156 13.31 -1.76 12.42
C VAL A 156 11.84 -1.47 12.67
N VAL A 157 11.07 -1.30 11.60
CA VAL A 157 9.60 -1.27 11.62
C VAL A 157 9.09 -2.39 10.71
N LEU A 158 8.31 -3.29 11.29
CA LEU A 158 7.58 -4.33 10.57
C LEU A 158 6.13 -3.90 10.37
N SER A 159 5.66 -4.04 9.14
CA SER A 159 4.31 -3.65 8.72
C SER A 159 3.65 -4.74 7.88
N LEU A 160 2.32 -4.85 7.99
CA LEU A 160 1.52 -5.54 6.99
C LEU A 160 1.34 -4.63 5.78
N ASP A 161 1.55 -5.15 4.59
CA ASP A 161 1.25 -4.44 3.34
C ASP A 161 -0.22 -4.70 2.98
N ALA A 162 -1.02 -3.64 2.98
CA ALA A 162 -2.44 -3.71 2.66
C ALA A 162 -2.67 -3.79 1.14
N SER A 163 -1.79 -3.17 0.35
CA SER A 163 -1.95 -3.03 -1.09
C SER A 163 -1.66 -4.32 -1.85
N GLY A 164 -0.62 -5.06 -1.46
CA GLY A 164 -0.22 -6.27 -2.17
C GLY A 164 0.69 -5.97 -3.35
N GLU A 165 0.15 -5.93 -4.57
CA GLU A 165 0.90 -5.31 -5.68
C GLU A 165 1.00 -3.79 -5.46
N SER A 166 1.98 -3.16 -6.09
CA SER A 166 2.12 -1.71 -5.93
C SER A 166 0.97 -1.00 -6.65
N LEU A 167 0.41 0.01 -5.98
CA LEU A 167 -0.77 0.74 -6.44
C LEU A 167 -0.56 1.43 -7.79
N HIS A 168 0.67 1.76 -8.20
CA HIS A 168 0.91 2.27 -9.57
C HIS A 168 0.44 1.31 -10.66
N ARG A 169 0.36 0.00 -10.39
CA ARG A 169 -0.24 -0.98 -11.31
C ARG A 169 -1.75 -0.91 -11.21
N ARG A 170 -2.32 0.07 -11.90
CA ARG A 170 -3.77 0.29 -11.96
C ARG A 170 -4.54 -0.82 -12.66
N GLY A 171 -3.88 -1.61 -13.51
CA GLY A 171 -4.50 -2.74 -14.22
C GLY A 171 -5.12 -2.40 -15.58
N TYR A 172 -5.19 -1.12 -15.98
CA TYR A 172 -5.68 -0.76 -17.32
C TYR A 172 -4.63 -0.96 -18.44
N ARG A 173 -3.34 -1.05 -18.09
CA ARG A 173 -2.25 -1.12 -19.07
C ARG A 173 -2.09 -2.56 -19.56
N GLN A 174 -2.53 -2.84 -20.79
CA GLN A 174 -2.38 -4.16 -21.42
C GLN A 174 -1.09 -4.32 -22.24
N GLN A 175 -0.49 -3.22 -22.72
CA GLN A 175 0.75 -3.24 -23.49
C GLN A 175 1.77 -2.25 -22.90
N THR A 176 2.99 -2.74 -22.67
CA THR A 176 4.10 -1.93 -22.18
C THR A 176 4.92 -1.47 -23.38
N ASN A 177 4.68 -0.23 -23.85
CA ASN A 177 5.63 0.43 -24.77
C ASN A 177 6.97 0.67 -24.04
N ALA A 178 8.03 1.03 -24.77
CA ALA A 178 9.32 1.32 -24.15
C ALA A 178 9.20 2.53 -23.19
N ALA A 179 9.42 2.28 -21.89
CA ALA A 179 9.48 3.27 -20.80
C ALA A 179 8.22 4.16 -20.61
N PRO A 180 7.06 3.58 -20.23
CA PRO A 180 5.88 4.38 -19.94
C PRO A 180 6.05 5.14 -18.62
N LEU A 181 5.45 6.34 -18.55
CA LEU A 181 5.37 7.12 -17.32
C LEU A 181 4.70 6.29 -16.22
N ASN A 182 5.21 6.38 -14.99
CA ASN A 182 4.58 5.73 -13.85
C ASN A 182 3.22 6.40 -13.55
N GLU A 183 2.18 5.60 -13.36
CA GLU A 183 0.79 6.05 -13.14
C GLU A 183 0.66 6.97 -11.91
N VAL A 184 1.37 6.68 -10.82
CA VAL A 184 1.44 7.54 -9.62
C VAL A 184 2.03 8.90 -9.95
N LEU A 185 3.06 8.93 -10.80
CA LEU A 185 3.69 10.18 -11.22
C LEU A 185 2.78 10.98 -12.15
N ALA A 186 2.12 10.32 -13.10
CA ALA A 186 1.15 10.94 -13.99
C ALA A 186 0.01 11.63 -13.22
N ALA A 187 -0.61 10.92 -12.28
CA ALA A 187 -1.63 11.50 -11.42
C ALA A 187 -1.07 12.65 -10.55
N GLY A 188 0.12 12.45 -9.98
CA GLY A 188 0.81 13.48 -9.19
C GLY A 188 1.05 14.76 -9.98
N LEU A 189 1.47 14.67 -11.24
CA LEU A 189 1.70 15.84 -12.11
C LEU A 189 0.41 16.63 -12.37
N LEU A 190 -0.72 15.94 -12.61
CA LEU A 190 -2.02 16.59 -12.81
C LEU A 190 -2.46 17.34 -11.55
N LEU A 191 -2.33 16.70 -10.39
CA LEU A 191 -2.69 17.27 -9.10
C LEU A 191 -1.80 18.46 -8.74
N LEU A 192 -0.48 18.36 -8.98
CA LEU A 192 0.46 19.48 -8.79
C LEU A 192 0.17 20.65 -9.74
N ALA A 193 -0.29 20.38 -10.96
CA ALA A 193 -0.73 21.41 -11.89
C ALA A 193 -2.07 22.06 -11.49
N GLY A 194 -2.73 21.58 -10.43
CA GLY A 194 -4.03 22.06 -9.97
C GLY A 194 -5.16 21.73 -10.96
N TRP A 195 -5.00 20.70 -11.78
CA TRP A 195 -6.02 20.28 -12.73
C TRP A 195 -7.11 19.48 -12.01
N ASP A 196 -8.35 19.98 -12.05
CA ASP A 196 -9.48 19.46 -11.27
C ASP A 196 -10.46 18.61 -12.09
N GLY A 197 -10.06 18.19 -13.30
CA GLY A 197 -10.91 17.37 -14.17
C GLY A 197 -12.00 18.12 -14.94
N LYS A 198 -12.07 19.46 -14.85
CA LYS A 198 -13.15 20.24 -15.49
C LYS A 198 -12.71 21.06 -16.70
N LYS A 199 -11.41 21.33 -16.83
CA LYS A 199 -10.85 22.07 -17.97
C LYS A 199 -10.33 21.10 -19.01
N THR A 200 -10.51 21.45 -20.29
CA THR A 200 -9.93 20.68 -21.40
C THR A 200 -8.44 20.46 -21.18
N LEU A 201 -8.00 19.21 -21.31
CA LEU A 201 -6.60 18.81 -21.24
C LEU A 201 -6.16 18.33 -22.62
N VAL A 202 -4.95 18.70 -23.05
CA VAL A 202 -4.36 18.22 -24.29
C VAL A 202 -2.91 17.84 -24.02
N ASP A 203 -2.55 16.60 -24.34
CA ASP A 203 -1.16 16.13 -24.36
C ASP A 203 -0.73 15.83 -25.81
N PRO A 204 -0.02 16.76 -26.48
CA PRO A 204 0.37 16.59 -27.88
C PRO A 204 1.48 15.54 -28.08
N MET A 205 2.06 15.00 -26.99
CA MET A 205 3.13 14.01 -27.00
C MET A 205 2.78 12.83 -26.08
N CYS A 206 1.51 12.43 -26.08
CA CYS A 206 0.93 11.53 -25.08
C CYS A 206 1.53 10.11 -25.03
N GLY A 207 2.24 9.67 -26.08
CA GLY A 207 2.93 8.39 -26.12
C GLY A 207 2.00 7.22 -25.78
N SER A 208 2.20 6.62 -24.60
CA SER A 208 1.34 5.52 -24.09
C SER A 208 -0.02 5.96 -23.56
N GLY A 209 -0.31 7.27 -23.54
CA GLY A 209 -1.55 7.85 -23.05
C GLY A 209 -1.67 7.90 -21.52
N THR A 210 -0.63 7.51 -20.76
CA THR A 210 -0.72 7.36 -19.30
C THR A 210 -1.23 8.63 -18.58
N LEU A 211 -0.75 9.81 -18.98
CA LEU A 211 -1.20 11.08 -18.40
C LEU A 211 -2.69 11.34 -18.69
N LEU A 212 -3.11 11.12 -19.94
CA LEU A 212 -4.52 11.30 -20.35
C LEU A 212 -5.45 10.26 -19.71
N THR A 213 -4.98 9.02 -19.49
CA THR A 213 -5.75 8.01 -18.79
C THR A 213 -5.99 8.41 -17.33
N GLU A 214 -4.94 8.82 -16.59
CA GLU A 214 -5.09 9.30 -15.21
C GLU A 214 -5.98 10.55 -15.16
N ALA A 215 -5.89 11.43 -16.16
CA ALA A 215 -6.76 12.59 -16.30
C ALA A 215 -8.23 12.17 -16.46
N ALA A 216 -8.52 11.17 -17.31
CA ALA A 216 -9.87 10.66 -17.51
C ALA A 216 -10.44 10.06 -16.22
N LEU A 217 -9.63 9.31 -15.45
CA LEU A 217 -10.04 8.77 -14.16
C LEU A 217 -10.40 9.87 -13.16
N ILE A 218 -9.63 10.97 -13.11
CA ILE A 218 -9.93 12.13 -12.26
C ILE A 218 -11.23 12.81 -12.74
N ALA A 219 -11.35 13.11 -14.04
CA ALA A 219 -12.51 13.80 -14.62
C ALA A 219 -13.82 13.01 -14.50
N GLN A 220 -13.76 11.68 -14.43
CA GLN A 220 -14.91 10.80 -14.21
C GLN A 220 -15.11 10.40 -12.74
N ARG A 221 -14.27 10.90 -11.82
CA ARG A 221 -14.29 10.52 -10.39
C ARG A 221 -14.16 9.02 -10.15
N ILE A 222 -13.39 8.33 -10.99
CA ILE A 222 -13.16 6.90 -10.86
C ILE A 222 -12.00 6.68 -9.89
N ALA A 223 -12.24 5.87 -8.86
CA ALA A 223 -11.20 5.43 -7.95
C ALA A 223 -10.20 4.53 -8.70
N PRO A 224 -8.89 4.83 -8.67
CA PRO A 224 -7.88 4.09 -9.43
C PRO A 224 -7.85 2.59 -9.08
N GLY A 225 -8.12 2.24 -7.81
CA GLY A 225 -8.10 0.86 -7.35
C GLY A 225 -9.25 -0.01 -7.88
N LEU A 226 -10.31 0.58 -8.48
CA LEU A 226 -11.39 -0.20 -9.11
C LEU A 226 -10.90 -1.00 -10.33
N TYR A 227 -9.85 -0.53 -10.99
CA TYR A 227 -9.22 -1.23 -12.12
C TYR A 227 -8.16 -2.25 -11.68
N HIS A 228 -7.81 -2.28 -10.39
CA HIS A 228 -6.75 -3.14 -9.90
C HIS A 228 -7.03 -4.60 -10.26
N GLN A 229 -6.09 -5.23 -10.96
CA GLN A 229 -6.22 -6.62 -11.37
C GLN A 229 -5.79 -7.53 -10.23
N GLY A 230 -6.75 -8.06 -9.49
CA GLY A 230 -6.52 -9.02 -8.41
C GLY A 230 -7.13 -8.57 -7.10
N LYS A 231 -6.66 -9.19 -6.02
CA LYS A 231 -7.05 -8.88 -4.65
C LYS A 231 -6.03 -7.97 -4.00
N PHE A 232 -6.50 -7.06 -3.17
CA PHE A 232 -5.62 -6.37 -2.25
C PHE A 232 -5.14 -7.34 -1.16
N SER A 233 -3.92 -7.13 -0.66
CA SER A 233 -3.32 -8.01 0.36
C SER A 233 -4.10 -7.99 1.68
N PHE A 234 -4.79 -6.88 2.00
CA PHE A 234 -5.66 -6.82 3.18
C PHE A 234 -6.82 -7.83 3.15
N GLU A 235 -7.23 -8.32 1.98
CA GLU A 235 -8.33 -9.30 1.87
C GLU A 235 -7.97 -10.66 2.48
N ASN A 236 -6.69 -10.92 2.73
CA ASN A 236 -6.19 -12.15 3.36
C ASN A 236 -5.91 -11.99 4.86
N TRP A 237 -6.06 -10.79 5.41
CA TRP A 237 -5.77 -10.52 6.82
C TRP A 237 -6.79 -11.20 7.75
N PRO A 238 -6.37 -11.61 8.96
CA PRO A 238 -7.28 -12.22 9.92
C PRO A 238 -8.48 -11.34 10.33
N ASP A 239 -8.32 -10.01 10.28
CA ASP A 239 -9.33 -9.02 10.64
C ASP A 239 -10.00 -8.37 9.41
N PHE A 240 -9.93 -9.01 8.24
CA PHE A 240 -10.62 -8.55 7.04
C PHE A 240 -12.15 -8.59 7.20
N ASP A 241 -12.80 -7.46 6.93
CA ASP A 241 -14.26 -7.32 6.95
C ASP A 241 -14.79 -7.21 5.51
N GLN A 242 -15.29 -8.33 4.99
CA GLN A 242 -15.85 -8.41 3.64
C GLN A 242 -17.04 -7.47 3.44
N VAL A 243 -17.91 -7.32 4.45
CA VAL A 243 -19.13 -6.49 4.34
C VAL A 243 -18.74 -5.02 4.25
N LEU A 244 -17.77 -4.59 5.06
CA LEU A 244 -17.23 -3.23 4.99
C LEU A 244 -16.54 -2.99 3.64
N TRP A 245 -15.76 -3.94 3.15
CA TRP A 245 -15.08 -3.81 1.86
C TRP A 245 -16.07 -3.70 0.69
N ASP A 246 -17.10 -4.55 0.66
CA ASP A 246 -18.15 -4.49 -0.36
C ASP A 246 -18.86 -3.14 -0.35
N SER A 247 -19.12 -2.57 0.84
CA SER A 247 -19.67 -1.22 0.98
C SER A 247 -18.74 -0.15 0.39
N VAL A 248 -17.45 -0.18 0.75
CA VAL A 248 -16.45 0.80 0.26
C VAL A 248 -16.33 0.74 -1.27
N ARG A 249 -16.34 -0.46 -1.86
CA ARG A 249 -16.34 -0.64 -3.31
C ARG A 249 -17.60 -0.08 -3.97
N LEU A 250 -18.77 -0.41 -3.41
CA LEU A 250 -20.05 0.05 -3.93
C LEU A 250 -20.14 1.57 -3.90
N ASP A 251 -19.74 2.20 -2.79
CA ASP A 251 -19.69 3.66 -2.66
C ASP A 251 -18.78 4.28 -3.73
N ALA A 252 -17.64 3.66 -4.01
CA ALA A 252 -16.72 4.12 -5.06
C ALA A 252 -17.28 3.97 -6.49
N GLU A 253 -18.05 2.91 -6.75
CA GLU A 253 -18.72 2.72 -8.03
C GLU A 253 -19.85 3.73 -8.25
N GLN A 254 -20.57 4.13 -7.19
CA GLN A 254 -21.71 5.05 -7.27
C GLN A 254 -21.34 6.51 -7.51
N VAL A 255 -20.14 6.95 -7.09
CA VAL A 255 -19.70 8.34 -7.27
C VAL A 255 -19.10 8.62 -8.65
N ARG A 256 -18.86 7.57 -9.44
CA ARG A 256 -18.38 7.66 -10.81
C ARG A 256 -19.37 8.43 -11.68
N LEU A 257 -18.83 9.22 -12.62
CA LEU A 257 -19.60 9.88 -13.68
C LEU A 257 -19.56 9.04 -14.96
N ASP A 258 -20.68 9.02 -15.69
CA ASP A 258 -20.79 8.32 -16.97
C ASP A 258 -19.89 8.93 -18.05
N GLU A 259 -19.83 10.27 -18.09
CA GLU A 259 -19.00 11.05 -19.01
C GLU A 259 -17.98 11.92 -18.26
N PRO A 260 -16.78 12.14 -18.83
CA PRO A 260 -15.78 12.98 -18.19
C PRO A 260 -16.24 14.44 -18.16
N GLN A 261 -15.95 15.13 -17.06
CA GLN A 261 -16.28 16.56 -16.91
C GLN A 261 -15.44 17.47 -17.82
N ALA A 262 -14.32 16.96 -18.34
CA ALA A 262 -13.45 17.65 -19.28
C ALA A 262 -13.34 16.87 -20.59
N GLN A 263 -13.09 17.61 -21.67
CA GLN A 263 -12.54 17.04 -22.90
C GLN A 263 -11.06 16.73 -22.68
N ILE A 264 -10.64 15.52 -23.06
CA ILE A 264 -9.30 14.96 -22.80
C ILE A 264 -8.78 14.34 -24.10
#